data_AF-A0A3S4RL09-F1
#
_entry.id   AF-A0A3S4RL09-F1
#
_cell.length_a   1.000
_cell.length_b   1.000
_cell.length_c   1.000
_cell.angle_alpha   90.00
_cell.angle_beta   90.00
_cell.angle_gamma   90.00
#
_symmetry.space_group_name_H-M   'P 1'
#
loop_
_entity.id
_entity.type
_entity.pdbx_description
1 polymer ?
#
loop_
_entity_poly.entity_id
_entity_poly.type
_entity_poly.pdbx_seq_one_letter_code
_entity_poly.pdbx_strand_id
1 'polypeptide(L)'
;MTEERLLRRDEIPLVWEIDRSEVIEHLYSVEAGQLVLRPEFYDMRGWPEGEAEHYTPILLDCFDRGGWFLGLFDQSRLIGAVVLDPRRLGPERDWLQLKFLHLSHAYRRRGLGAHLFHLAATQARHLGASALYVSATPSQNTVDFYTRLGCRLCMEPDEELYRLEPEDVHLVYQILSA
;
A
#
# COMPACT_ATOMS: atom_id res chain seq x y z
N MET A 1 16.07 -12.83 -13.11
CA MET A 1 15.95 -11.46 -13.65
C MET A 1 14.56 -11.02 -13.27
N THR A 2 14.43 -9.86 -12.64
CA THR A 2 13.11 -9.36 -12.22
C THR A 2 12.40 -8.68 -13.38
N GLU A 3 11.11 -8.94 -13.53
CA GLU A 3 10.27 -8.39 -14.59
C GLU A 3 9.10 -7.60 -13.97
N GLU A 4 8.82 -6.42 -14.53
CA GLU A 4 7.68 -5.58 -14.14
C GLU A 4 6.62 -5.61 -15.23
N ARG A 5 5.38 -5.95 -14.86
CA ARG A 5 4.26 -5.94 -15.81
C ARG A 5 2.93 -5.77 -15.13
N LEU A 6 1.93 -5.34 -15.89
CA LEU A 6 0.56 -5.27 -15.40
C LEU A 6 0.04 -6.68 -15.09
N LEU A 7 -0.71 -6.78 -14.00
CA LEU A 7 -1.45 -8.00 -13.68
C LEU A 7 -2.71 -8.09 -14.53
N ARG A 8 -3.05 -9.30 -14.98
CA ARG A 8 -4.37 -9.59 -15.50
C ARG A 8 -5.35 -9.86 -14.35
N ARG A 9 -6.64 -9.75 -14.61
CA ARG A 9 -7.68 -9.98 -13.60
C ARG A 9 -7.58 -11.34 -12.92
N ASP A 10 -7.28 -12.39 -13.69
CA ASP A 10 -7.08 -13.77 -13.23
C ASP A 10 -5.79 -13.97 -12.41
N GLU A 11 -4.86 -13.01 -12.47
CA GLU A 11 -3.61 -13.03 -11.72
C GLU A 11 -3.68 -12.28 -10.39
N ILE A 12 -4.77 -11.55 -10.11
CA ILE A 12 -4.93 -10.82 -8.83
C ILE A 12 -4.77 -11.74 -7.62
N PRO A 13 -5.32 -12.97 -7.59
CA PRO A 13 -5.10 -13.88 -6.48
C PRO A 13 -3.62 -14.26 -6.22
N LEU A 14 -2.70 -14.05 -7.18
CA LEU A 14 -1.28 -14.31 -6.97
C LEU A 14 -0.67 -13.41 -5.89
N VAL A 15 -1.29 -12.28 -5.55
CA VAL A 15 -0.79 -11.39 -4.47
C VAL A 15 -0.72 -12.12 -3.13
N TRP A 16 -1.52 -13.16 -2.93
CA TRP A 16 -1.51 -13.99 -1.71
C TRP A 16 -0.31 -14.95 -1.65
N GLU A 17 0.43 -15.13 -2.74
CA GLU A 17 1.71 -15.87 -2.76
C GLU A 17 2.90 -15.02 -2.28
N ILE A 18 2.69 -13.71 -2.13
CA ILE A 18 3.70 -12.80 -1.58
C ILE A 18 3.93 -13.17 -0.12
N ASP A 19 5.18 -13.46 0.23
CA ASP A 19 5.55 -13.74 1.61
C ASP A 19 5.61 -12.44 2.40
N ARG A 20 4.51 -12.05 3.06
CA ARG A 20 4.47 -10.80 3.82
C ARG A 20 5.11 -10.89 5.21
N SER A 21 5.77 -11.99 5.56
CA SER A 21 6.25 -12.24 6.93
C SER A 21 7.05 -11.06 7.50
N GLU A 22 6.78 -10.76 8.76
CA GLU A 22 7.32 -9.60 9.47
C GLU A 22 7.29 -9.83 10.98
N VAL A 23 8.41 -9.52 11.63
CA VAL A 23 8.45 -9.38 13.09
C VAL A 23 8.24 -7.91 13.40
N ILE A 24 7.18 -7.61 14.15
CA ILE A 24 6.80 -6.28 14.59
C ILE A 24 7.10 -6.21 16.08
N GLU A 25 7.87 -5.22 16.49
CA GLU A 25 8.18 -4.95 17.91
C GLU A 25 7.49 -3.69 18.42
N HIS A 26 7.07 -2.82 17.50
CA HIS A 26 6.44 -1.55 17.81
C HIS A 26 5.36 -1.21 16.78
N LEU A 27 4.27 -0.62 17.27
CA LEU A 27 3.21 -0.02 16.49
C LEU A 27 3.16 1.49 16.73
N TYR A 28 2.71 2.25 15.74
CA TYR A 28 2.32 3.64 15.90
C TYR A 28 0.83 3.75 16.22
N SER A 29 0.48 4.59 17.18
CA SER A 29 -0.86 5.18 17.32
C SER A 29 -0.84 6.64 16.87
N VAL A 30 -2.00 7.16 16.46
CA VAL A 30 -2.19 8.59 16.19
C VAL A 30 -2.85 9.25 17.39
N GLU A 31 -2.12 10.11 18.09
CA GLU A 31 -2.60 10.82 19.28
C GLU A 31 -2.42 12.33 19.09
N ALA A 32 -3.52 13.08 19.21
CA ALA A 32 -3.52 14.52 19.02
C ALA A 32 -2.80 14.99 17.72
N GLY A 33 -2.94 14.22 16.63
CA GLY A 33 -2.31 14.53 15.35
C GLY A 33 -0.82 14.18 15.26
N GLN A 34 -0.32 13.34 16.16
CA GLN A 34 1.09 12.94 16.20
C GLN A 34 1.21 11.42 16.23
N LEU A 35 2.27 10.91 15.60
CA LEU A 35 2.65 9.50 15.67
C LEU A 35 3.31 9.22 17.02
N VAL A 36 2.73 8.30 17.79
CA VAL A 36 3.26 7.84 19.07
C VAL A 36 3.65 6.37 18.94
N LEU A 37 4.93 6.08 19.11
CA LEU A 37 5.46 4.71 19.01
C LEU A 37 5.22 3.97 20.33
N ARG A 38 4.64 2.77 20.26
CA ARG A 38 4.32 1.92 21.41
C ARG A 38 4.91 0.52 21.21
N PRO A 39 5.48 -0.09 22.27
CA PRO A 39 5.98 -1.46 22.18
C PRO A 39 4.80 -2.43 22.10
N GLU A 40 4.75 -3.21 21.02
CA GLU A 40 3.74 -4.24 20.80
C GLU A 40 4.26 -5.28 19.82
N PHE A 41 4.20 -6.56 20.21
CA PHE A 41 4.89 -7.63 19.51
C PHE A 41 3.94 -8.49 18.67
N TYR A 42 4.27 -8.65 17.39
CA TYR A 42 3.62 -9.59 16.48
C TYR A 42 4.67 -10.34 15.64
N ASP A 43 4.49 -11.66 15.51
CA ASP A 43 5.26 -12.53 14.60
C ASP A 43 4.35 -12.94 13.43
N MET A 44 4.31 -12.13 12.38
CA MET A 44 3.49 -12.36 11.20
C MET A 44 4.18 -13.39 10.31
N ARG A 45 3.52 -14.54 10.09
CA ARG A 45 4.04 -15.66 9.28
C ARG A 45 3.37 -15.80 7.92
N GLY A 46 3.08 -14.67 7.29
CA GLY A 46 2.33 -14.59 6.04
C GLY A 46 1.02 -13.81 6.20
N TRP A 47 0.09 -14.03 5.29
CA TRP A 47 -1.26 -13.46 5.34
C TRP A 47 -2.08 -14.11 6.46
N PRO A 48 -2.67 -13.32 7.38
CA PRO A 48 -3.70 -13.80 8.29
C PRO A 48 -4.77 -14.68 7.63
N GLU A 49 -5.30 -15.62 8.40
CA GLU A 49 -6.45 -16.44 7.99
C GLU A 49 -7.65 -15.53 7.67
N GLY A 50 -8.33 -15.79 6.55
CA GLY A 50 -9.47 -14.99 6.10
C GLY A 50 -9.10 -13.73 5.32
N GLU A 51 -7.82 -13.31 5.29
CA GLU A 51 -7.42 -12.08 4.62
C GLU A 51 -7.60 -12.17 3.10
N ALA A 52 -7.24 -13.32 2.50
CA ALA A 52 -7.44 -13.54 1.08
C ALA A 52 -8.93 -13.52 0.71
N GLU A 53 -9.78 -14.16 1.50
CA GLU A 53 -11.23 -14.20 1.30
C GLU A 53 -11.88 -12.83 1.45
N HIS A 54 -11.41 -12.03 2.43
CA HIS A 54 -11.92 -10.69 2.70
C HIS A 54 -11.52 -9.69 1.61
N TYR A 55 -10.23 -9.65 1.24
CA TYR A 55 -9.68 -8.59 0.39
C TYR A 55 -9.67 -8.95 -1.10
N THR A 56 -9.75 -10.23 -1.50
CA THR A 56 -9.83 -10.58 -2.94
C THR A 56 -11.01 -9.91 -3.63
N PRO A 57 -12.26 -9.94 -3.10
CA PRO A 57 -13.37 -9.23 -3.72
C PRO A 57 -13.12 -7.72 -3.85
N ILE A 58 -12.48 -7.10 -2.85
CA ILE A 58 -12.15 -5.67 -2.83
C ILE A 58 -11.12 -5.32 -3.92
N LEU A 59 -10.10 -6.17 -4.11
CA LEU A 59 -9.08 -6.01 -5.16
C LEU A 59 -9.66 -6.28 -6.55
N LEU A 60 -10.53 -7.28 -6.70
CA LEU A 60 -11.21 -7.54 -7.96
C LEU A 60 -12.14 -6.39 -8.35
N ASP A 61 -12.94 -5.87 -7.42
CA ASP A 61 -13.76 -4.67 -7.63
C ASP A 61 -12.87 -3.47 -8.02
N CYS A 62 -11.68 -3.34 -7.41
CA CYS A 62 -10.69 -2.32 -7.77
C CYS A 62 -10.18 -2.45 -9.19
N PHE A 63 -9.90 -3.67 -9.63
CA PHE A 63 -9.51 -3.93 -11.01
C PHE A 63 -10.65 -3.63 -11.98
N ASP A 64 -11.86 -4.09 -11.68
CA ASP A 64 -13.04 -3.97 -12.54
C ASP A 64 -13.47 -2.50 -12.76
N ARG A 65 -13.18 -1.61 -11.81
CA ARG A 65 -13.36 -0.15 -11.98
C ARG A 65 -12.18 0.56 -12.66
N GLY A 66 -11.18 -0.16 -13.13
CA GLY A 66 -10.03 0.39 -13.87
C GLY A 66 -8.79 0.68 -13.02
N GLY A 67 -8.62 -0.01 -11.89
CA GLY A 67 -7.41 0.10 -11.08
C GLY A 67 -6.16 -0.37 -11.80
N TRP A 68 -5.04 0.26 -11.43
CA TRP A 68 -3.74 -0.03 -12.01
C TRP A 68 -2.98 -0.97 -11.08
N PHE A 69 -2.70 -2.18 -11.58
CA PHE A 69 -2.06 -3.25 -10.84
C PHE A 69 -0.73 -3.57 -11.52
N LEU A 70 0.39 -3.24 -10.88
CA LEU A 70 1.71 -3.59 -11.37
C LEU A 70 2.31 -4.69 -10.48
N GLY A 71 2.69 -5.80 -11.09
CA GLY A 71 3.40 -6.90 -10.45
C GLY A 71 4.89 -6.88 -10.76
N LEU A 72 5.68 -7.28 -9.77
CA LEU A 72 7.11 -7.57 -9.89
C LEU A 72 7.30 -9.09 -9.81
N PHE A 73 7.89 -9.67 -10.84
CA PHE A 73 8.08 -11.11 -10.98
C PHE A 73 9.55 -11.51 -10.93
N ASP A 74 9.84 -12.69 -10.37
CA ASP A 74 11.13 -13.37 -10.51
C ASP A 74 10.88 -14.82 -10.91
N GLN A 75 11.37 -15.22 -12.08
CA GLN A 75 11.17 -16.57 -12.66
C GLN A 75 9.69 -17.01 -12.62
N SER A 76 8.80 -16.13 -13.07
CA SER A 76 7.33 -16.32 -13.11
C SER A 76 6.58 -16.28 -11.77
N ARG A 77 7.28 -16.21 -10.63
CA ARG A 77 6.65 -16.00 -9.32
C ARG A 77 6.40 -14.53 -9.06
N LEU A 78 5.21 -14.16 -8.59
CA LEU A 78 4.93 -12.81 -8.13
C LEU A 78 5.66 -12.57 -6.79
N ILE A 79 6.64 -11.67 -6.79
CA ILE A 79 7.45 -11.36 -5.60
C ILE A 79 7.05 -10.03 -4.96
N GLY A 80 6.29 -9.20 -5.65
CA GLY A 80 5.70 -7.98 -5.11
C GLY A 80 4.65 -7.41 -6.03
N ALA A 81 3.80 -6.53 -5.50
CA ALA A 81 2.79 -5.84 -6.28
C ALA A 81 2.53 -4.45 -5.70
N VAL A 82 2.10 -3.54 -6.57
CA VAL A 82 1.57 -2.23 -6.19
C VAL A 82 0.26 -1.98 -6.92
N VAL A 83 -0.71 -1.41 -6.21
CA VAL A 83 -2.06 -1.16 -6.72
C VAL A 83 -2.46 0.29 -6.48
N LEU A 84 -2.92 0.95 -7.54
CA LEU A 84 -3.61 2.23 -7.47
C LEU A 84 -5.11 2.04 -7.73
N ASP A 85 -5.91 2.52 -6.80
CA ASP A 85 -7.36 2.62 -6.96
C ASP A 85 -7.70 3.89 -7.74
N PRO A 86 -8.55 3.85 -8.78
CA PRO A 86 -8.91 5.04 -9.55
C PRO A 86 -9.97 5.91 -8.85
N ARG A 87 -10.54 5.45 -7.72
CA ARG A 87 -11.44 6.27 -6.90
C ARG A 87 -10.73 7.56 -6.46
N ARG A 88 -11.43 8.68 -6.62
CA ARG A 88 -10.93 10.00 -6.27
C ARG A 88 -11.19 10.29 -4.80
N LEU A 89 -10.12 10.59 -4.08
CA LEU A 89 -10.10 10.93 -2.66
C LEU A 89 -9.70 12.39 -2.46
N GLY A 90 -9.72 12.83 -1.21
CA GLY A 90 -9.32 14.18 -0.81
C GLY A 90 -10.40 15.23 -1.07
N PRO A 91 -10.23 16.44 -0.50
CA PRO A 91 -11.23 17.50 -0.55
C PRO A 91 -11.53 17.96 -1.99
N GLU A 92 -10.49 18.06 -2.83
CA GLU A 92 -10.60 18.48 -4.23
C GLU A 92 -10.84 17.31 -5.21
N ARG A 93 -11.02 16.09 -4.69
CA ARG A 93 -11.22 14.86 -5.49
C ARG A 93 -10.10 14.62 -6.50
N ASP A 94 -8.88 14.89 -6.09
CA ASP A 94 -7.67 14.80 -6.90
C ASP A 94 -6.60 13.90 -6.25
N TRP A 95 -6.93 13.15 -5.20
CA TRP A 95 -6.03 12.13 -4.64
C TRP A 95 -6.41 10.75 -5.17
N LEU A 96 -5.43 9.84 -5.22
CA LEU A 96 -5.65 8.42 -5.51
C LEU A 96 -5.09 7.56 -4.38
N GLN A 97 -5.74 6.43 -4.10
CA GLN A 97 -5.26 5.50 -3.08
C GLN A 97 -4.14 4.60 -3.64
N LEU A 98 -3.01 4.54 -2.95
CA LEU A 98 -2.09 3.41 -3.02
C LEU A 98 -2.68 2.27 -2.19
N LYS A 99 -3.58 1.49 -2.80
CA LYS A 99 -4.40 0.48 -2.12
C LYS A 99 -3.60 -0.73 -1.63
N PHE A 100 -2.51 -1.06 -2.32
CA PHE A 100 -1.69 -2.22 -1.99
C PHE A 100 -0.24 -1.93 -2.37
N LEU A 101 0.71 -2.26 -1.49
CA LEU A 101 2.13 -2.29 -1.82
C LEU A 101 2.80 -3.33 -0.93
N HIS A 102 3.15 -4.47 -1.51
CA HIS A 102 3.82 -5.54 -0.77
C HIS A 102 4.98 -6.11 -1.57
N LEU A 103 6.00 -6.54 -0.82
CA LEU A 103 7.13 -7.31 -1.31
C LEU A 103 7.32 -8.53 -0.41
N SER A 104 7.63 -9.64 -1.04
CA SER A 104 8.01 -10.88 -0.38
C SER A 104 9.23 -10.61 0.51
N HIS A 105 9.23 -11.16 1.71
CA HIS A 105 10.23 -10.92 2.76
C HIS A 105 11.67 -11.00 2.22
N ALA A 106 11.97 -12.05 1.46
CA ALA A 106 13.28 -12.29 0.85
C ALA A 106 13.79 -11.16 -0.09
N TYR A 107 12.88 -10.33 -0.62
CA TYR A 107 13.15 -9.27 -1.59
C TYR A 107 13.11 -7.85 -0.97
N ARG A 108 12.78 -7.72 0.32
CA ARG A 108 12.81 -6.44 1.04
C ARG A 108 14.26 -5.95 1.25
N ARG A 109 14.42 -4.66 1.59
CA ARG A 109 15.71 -3.97 1.80
C ARG A 109 16.63 -3.90 0.58
N ARG A 110 16.07 -3.99 -0.62
CA ARG A 110 16.79 -3.89 -1.92
C ARG A 110 16.37 -2.67 -2.76
N GLY A 111 15.65 -1.71 -2.17
CA GLY A 111 15.11 -0.54 -2.88
C GLY A 111 13.85 -0.80 -3.73
N LEU A 112 13.44 -2.05 -3.93
CA LEU A 112 12.29 -2.44 -4.75
C LEU A 112 10.96 -1.81 -4.28
N GLY A 113 10.75 -1.66 -2.97
CA GLY A 113 9.50 -1.08 -2.44
C GLY A 113 9.37 0.40 -2.78
N ALA A 114 10.47 1.14 -2.62
CA ALA A 114 10.54 2.54 -3.01
C ALA A 114 10.37 2.69 -4.53
N HIS A 115 10.97 1.79 -5.30
CA HIS A 115 10.81 1.77 -6.76
C HIS A 115 9.34 1.61 -7.18
N LEU A 116 8.64 0.59 -6.66
CA LEU A 116 7.21 0.38 -6.92
C LEU A 116 6.35 1.58 -6.49
N PHE A 117 6.66 2.17 -5.32
CA PHE A 117 5.97 3.38 -4.85
C PHE A 117 6.14 4.56 -5.82
N HIS A 118 7.35 4.80 -6.33
CA HIS A 118 7.59 5.90 -7.28
C HIS A 118 6.95 5.65 -8.66
N LEU A 119 6.88 4.41 -9.11
CA LEU A 119 6.11 4.05 -10.30
C LEU A 119 4.62 4.36 -10.10
N ALA A 120 4.07 4.01 -8.94
CA ALA A 120 2.70 4.36 -8.57
C ALA A 120 2.49 5.88 -8.49
N ALA A 121 3.40 6.64 -7.88
CA ALA A 121 3.30 8.10 -7.83
C ALA A 121 3.36 8.73 -9.24
N THR A 122 4.20 8.18 -10.12
CA THR A 122 4.27 8.61 -11.52
C THR A 122 2.97 8.31 -12.26
N GLN A 123 2.40 7.12 -12.07
CA GLN A 123 1.14 6.75 -12.68
C GLN A 123 -0.02 7.60 -12.16
N ALA A 124 -0.09 7.85 -10.85
CA ALA A 124 -1.08 8.74 -10.25
C ALA A 124 -0.99 10.16 -10.83
N ARG A 125 0.23 10.67 -11.02
CA ARG A 125 0.46 11.96 -11.71
C ARG A 125 -0.08 11.96 -13.15
N HIS A 126 0.17 10.90 -13.93
CA HIS A 126 -0.38 10.77 -15.28
C HIS A 126 -1.92 10.73 -15.29
N LEU A 127 -2.53 10.22 -14.22
CA LEU A 127 -3.97 10.21 -14.00
C LEU A 127 -4.50 11.54 -13.41
N GLY A 128 -3.67 12.58 -13.35
CA GLY A 128 -4.03 13.92 -12.87
C GLY A 128 -4.18 14.04 -11.36
N ALA A 129 -3.62 13.10 -10.59
CA ALA A 129 -3.67 13.17 -9.14
C ALA A 129 -2.64 14.17 -8.57
N SER A 130 -3.02 14.93 -7.55
CA SER A 130 -2.12 15.80 -6.78
C SER A 130 -1.47 15.08 -5.60
N ALA A 131 -2.01 13.94 -5.18
CA ALA A 131 -1.44 13.16 -4.09
C ALA A 131 -1.74 11.65 -4.16
N LEU A 132 -0.89 10.87 -3.48
CA LEU A 132 -1.20 9.50 -3.09
C LEU A 132 -1.71 9.45 -1.65
N TYR A 133 -2.83 8.79 -1.42
CA TYR A 133 -3.34 8.43 -0.10
C TYR A 133 -2.91 6.99 0.25
N VAL A 134 -2.45 6.77 1.47
CA VAL A 134 -2.05 5.45 1.97
C VAL A 134 -2.77 5.19 3.28
N SER A 135 -3.44 4.05 3.38
CA SER A 135 -3.84 3.45 4.65
C SER A 135 -2.74 2.46 5.00
N ALA A 136 -1.93 2.77 6.02
CA ALA A 136 -0.74 2.00 6.34
C ALA A 136 -0.96 1.21 7.63
N THR A 137 -0.71 -0.10 7.59
CA THR A 137 -0.61 -0.92 8.79
C THR A 137 0.29 -0.22 9.81
N PRO A 138 -0.10 -0.12 11.09
CA PRO A 138 0.57 0.73 12.07
C PRO A 138 1.97 0.24 12.46
N SER A 139 2.53 -0.80 11.83
CA SER A 139 3.87 -1.28 12.13
C SER A 139 4.92 -0.19 11.90
N GLN A 140 5.89 -0.11 12.82
CA GLN A 140 6.97 0.86 12.72
C GLN A 140 7.67 0.78 11.35
N ASN A 141 7.96 -0.43 10.87
CA ASN A 141 8.62 -0.63 9.58
C ASN A 141 7.83 -0.03 8.41
N THR A 142 6.50 -0.19 8.43
CA THR A 142 5.61 0.28 7.36
C THR A 142 5.47 1.80 7.39
N VAL A 143 5.18 2.37 8.56
CA VAL A 143 5.03 3.83 8.70
C VAL A 143 6.38 4.54 8.46
N ASP A 144 7.50 4.00 8.98
CA ASP A 144 8.84 4.54 8.73
C ASP A 144 9.25 4.41 7.25
N PHE A 145 8.77 3.39 6.55
CA PHE A 145 8.98 3.26 5.10
C PHE A 145 8.30 4.40 4.34
N TYR A 146 7.01 4.65 4.59
CA TYR A 146 6.28 5.71 3.89
C TYR A 146 6.75 7.12 4.29
N THR A 147 7.01 7.37 5.57
CA THR A 147 7.50 8.68 6.03
C THR A 147 8.87 9.03 5.42
N ARG A 148 9.78 8.04 5.26
CA ARG A 148 11.06 8.23 4.55
C ARG A 148 10.90 8.54 3.06
N LEU A 149 9.82 8.07 2.44
CA LEU A 149 9.46 8.43 1.06
C LEU A 149 8.86 9.82 0.94
N GLY A 150 8.59 10.49 2.07
CA GLY A 150 8.01 11.83 2.12
C GLY A 150 6.50 11.85 2.38
N CYS A 151 5.88 10.71 2.69
CA CYS A 151 4.50 10.70 3.16
C CYS A 151 4.38 11.41 4.51
N ARG A 152 3.28 12.11 4.73
CA ARG A 152 2.96 12.81 5.98
C ARG A 152 1.61 12.35 6.49
N LEU A 153 1.39 12.48 7.80
CA LEU A 153 0.11 12.14 8.42
C LEU A 153 -1.05 12.88 7.75
N CYS A 154 -2.10 12.15 7.42
CA CYS A 154 -3.36 12.72 6.95
C CYS A 154 -4.17 13.18 8.16
N MET A 155 -4.37 14.49 8.29
CA MET A 155 -5.13 15.05 9.42
C MET A 155 -6.65 14.89 9.26
N GLU A 156 -7.11 14.66 8.03
CA GLU A 156 -8.51 14.45 7.68
C GLU A 156 -8.61 13.18 6.82
N PRO A 157 -8.52 11.98 7.43
CA PRO A 157 -8.64 10.71 6.71
C PRO A 157 -9.97 10.57 5.97
N ASP A 158 -9.97 9.78 4.90
CA ASP A 158 -11.20 9.42 4.22
C ASP A 158 -12.09 8.57 5.15
N GLU A 159 -13.38 8.93 5.28
CA GLU A 159 -14.29 8.30 6.24
C GLU A 159 -14.59 6.82 5.92
N GLU A 160 -14.65 6.45 4.64
CA GLU A 160 -14.89 5.06 4.24
C GLU A 160 -13.66 4.21 4.56
N LEU A 161 -12.47 4.69 4.21
CA LEU A 161 -11.21 4.00 4.50
C LEU A 161 -10.92 3.93 6.01
N TYR A 162 -11.20 4.99 6.76
CA TYR A 162 -11.03 4.98 8.22
C TYR A 162 -11.97 3.98 8.89
N ARG A 163 -13.20 3.83 8.41
CA ARG A 163 -14.13 2.81 8.94
C ARG A 163 -13.71 1.40 8.56
N LEU A 164 -13.13 1.23 7.37
CA LEU A 164 -12.63 -0.07 6.91
C LEU A 164 -11.40 -0.51 7.70
N GLU A 165 -10.49 0.42 7.98
CA GLU A 165 -9.18 0.17 8.59
C GLU A 165 -8.93 1.16 9.75
N PRO A 166 -9.69 1.09 10.85
CA PRO A 166 -9.65 2.11 11.92
C PRO A 166 -8.35 2.15 12.72
N GLU A 167 -7.53 1.10 12.62
CA GLU A 167 -6.24 1.00 13.29
C GLU A 167 -5.07 1.45 12.40
N ASP A 168 -5.34 1.70 11.11
CA ASP A 168 -4.30 2.11 10.17
C ASP A 168 -3.89 3.57 10.38
N VAL A 169 -2.62 3.83 10.08
CA VAL A 169 -2.08 5.18 10.01
C VAL A 169 -2.32 5.71 8.60
N HIS A 170 -3.22 6.68 8.48
CA HIS A 170 -3.50 7.30 7.18
C HIS A 170 -2.46 8.37 6.84
N LEU A 171 -1.85 8.26 5.65
CA LEU A 171 -0.77 9.10 5.18
C LEU A 171 -1.07 9.66 3.79
N VAL A 172 -0.47 10.81 3.46
CA VAL A 172 -0.55 11.44 2.15
C VAL A 172 0.85 11.78 1.65
N TYR A 173 1.11 11.48 0.37
CA TYR A 173 2.29 11.90 -0.37
C TYR A 173 1.89 12.90 -1.45
N GLN A 174 2.41 14.12 -1.36
CA GLN A 174 2.16 15.18 -2.34
C GLN A 174 2.95 14.91 -3.62
N ILE A 175 2.25 14.83 -4.74
CA ILE A 175 2.84 14.70 -6.06
C ILE A 175 3.20 16.10 -6.53
N LEU A 176 4.50 16.38 -6.64
CA LEU A 176 4.97 17.66 -7.16
C LEU A 176 4.57 17.79 -8.64
N SER A 177 3.96 18.92 -8.97
CA SER A 177 3.81 19.36 -10.36
C SER A 177 5.20 19.55 -10.98
N ALA A 178 5.36 19.10 -12.23
CA ALA A 178 6.57 19.29 -13.01
C ALA A 178 6.82 20.77 -13.34
#